data_AF-A0A9E2NXU3-F1
#
_entry.id   AF-A0A9E2NXU3-F1
#
_cell.length_a   1.000
_cell.length_b   1.000
_cell.length_c   1.000
_cell.angle_alpha   90.00
_cell.angle_beta   90.00
_cell.angle_gamma   90.00
#
_symmetry.space_group_name_H-M   'P 1'
#
loop_
_entity.id
_entity.type
_entity.pdbx_description
1 polymer ?
#
loop_
_entity_poly.entity_id
_entity_poly.type
_entity_poly.pdbx_seq_one_letter_code
_entity_poly.pdbx_strand_id
1 'polypeptide(L)'
;MKLTKKEKIIIACSVTVICFSLYTFNKRDILIEKLANSQILSKSYQESKEKRVIREIDRKINSHTLKEDIKGLSLEKLEVMNDILDNEDFLKVLNSKDKKSYSSEKYLSGDISYDEAALLYNACKGFREFSLLSDKIKNYLTNSFPNLDYNKVVDNEGKVAELILSKDKFLKLTSNKELKEIIRSLNKEQLDKLNAIIGNNSDILEFLNFNEEFLKQVQENSNKLLTSGLPFETLEKFVTLSKKMDELSHLDEGFKNFIGKNMPGIEFKKIYLYGGFYLADKNSNIELEKEYRKKVYSFDNPYIKLNPYGRTPLTALVKVDDSLAGKKIKITIFGEFGSGNYTYNTTINKLGELPIVGLYPKSENKIALELEDGRRKNISILTGQLDDILPAIVIEKKIPERMEKGMNLVSFNTKDRAMPFVFDINGNIRYVLDISSTINKAYVGKEGEDWIVANNEAVFTFDILGKVLSTREPKYYAENENWKNGVLFREVQYLPKMNNQLAVYGFSDKVIYPSGVFSELGIDSKQELFKARLYFDKNNFEENNILSGRRIELF
;
A
#
# COMPACT_ATOMS: atom_id res chain seq x y z
N MET A 1 -95.46 -32.94 30.42
CA MET A 1 -94.83 -34.20 30.88
C MET A 1 -94.01 -33.89 32.14
N LYS A 2 -94.37 -34.37 33.33
CA LYS A 2 -93.57 -34.13 34.55
C LYS A 2 -92.39 -35.11 34.54
N LEU A 3 -91.18 -34.59 34.34
CA LEU A 3 -89.93 -35.36 34.45
C LEU A 3 -89.88 -36.11 35.78
N THR A 4 -89.60 -37.41 35.71
CA THR A 4 -89.43 -38.26 36.87
C THR A 4 -88.19 -37.85 37.67
N LYS A 5 -88.16 -38.19 38.96
CA LYS A 5 -87.05 -37.83 39.86
C LYS A 5 -85.70 -38.36 39.35
N LYS A 6 -85.69 -39.52 38.67
CA LYS A 6 -84.49 -40.09 38.02
C LYS A 6 -84.00 -39.25 36.84
N GLU A 7 -84.88 -38.81 35.95
CA GLU A 7 -84.51 -37.98 34.80
C GLU A 7 -83.94 -36.64 35.23
N LYS A 8 -84.48 -36.02 36.30
CA LYS A 8 -83.93 -34.79 36.87
C LYS A 8 -82.51 -34.94 37.41
N ILE A 9 -82.22 -36.08 38.06
CA ILE A 9 -80.86 -36.38 38.58
C ILE A 9 -79.89 -36.58 37.42
N ILE A 10 -80.30 -37.31 36.37
CA ILE A 10 -79.46 -37.53 35.19
C ILE A 10 -79.13 -36.20 34.51
N ILE A 11 -80.13 -35.35 34.27
CA ILE A 11 -79.93 -34.03 33.65
C ILE A 11 -79.02 -33.15 34.53
N ALA A 12 -79.24 -33.16 35.85
CA ALA A 12 -78.38 -32.42 36.77
C ALA A 12 -76.92 -32.89 36.67
N CYS A 13 -76.66 -34.21 36.73
CA CYS A 13 -75.33 -34.77 36.57
C CYS A 13 -74.71 -34.41 35.20
N SER A 14 -75.47 -34.48 34.11
CA SER A 14 -75.00 -34.10 32.77
C SER A 14 -74.61 -32.64 32.69
N VAL A 15 -75.43 -31.74 33.25
CA VAL A 15 -75.13 -30.30 33.31
C VAL A 15 -73.88 -30.04 34.16
N THR A 16 -73.72 -30.73 35.29
CA THR A 16 -72.51 -30.58 36.13
C THR A 16 -71.26 -31.02 35.37
N VAL A 17 -71.31 -32.12 34.61
CA VAL A 17 -70.19 -32.59 33.79
C VAL A 17 -69.86 -31.59 32.68
N ILE A 18 -70.87 -31.00 32.03
CA ILE A 18 -70.70 -29.98 30.99
C ILE A 18 -70.11 -28.68 31.57
N CYS A 19 -70.61 -28.21 32.71
CA CYS A 19 -70.07 -27.04 33.38
C CYS A 19 -68.64 -27.26 33.89
N PHE A 20 -68.34 -28.45 34.43
CA PHE A 20 -67.01 -28.80 34.89
C PHE A 20 -66.02 -28.90 33.72
N SER A 21 -66.43 -29.51 32.60
CA SER A 21 -65.60 -29.57 31.39
C SER A 21 -65.32 -28.18 30.80
N LEU A 22 -66.34 -27.31 30.71
CA LEU A 22 -66.16 -25.91 30.31
C LEU A 22 -65.24 -25.13 31.26
N TYR A 23 -65.36 -25.35 32.58
CA TYR A 23 -64.49 -24.74 33.58
C TYR A 23 -63.03 -25.19 33.43
N THR A 24 -62.80 -26.50 33.25
CA THR A 24 -61.45 -27.05 33.03
C THR A 24 -60.82 -26.55 31.73
N PHE A 25 -61.62 -26.33 30.69
CA PHE A 25 -61.15 -25.79 29.41
C PHE A 25 -60.75 -24.30 29.55
N ASN A 26 -61.58 -23.49 30.22
CA ASN A 26 -61.40 -22.05 30.31
C ASN A 26 -60.33 -21.61 31.34
N LYS A 27 -60.00 -22.48 32.30
CA LYS A 27 -58.96 -22.25 33.33
C LYS A 27 -57.76 -23.19 33.19
N ARG A 28 -57.57 -23.74 32.00
CA ARG A 28 -56.56 -24.76 31.67
C ARG A 28 -55.17 -24.38 32.15
N ASP A 29 -54.67 -23.19 31.84
CA ASP A 29 -53.28 -22.82 32.15
C ASP A 29 -53.02 -22.67 33.66
N ILE A 30 -53.98 -22.11 34.40
CA ILE A 30 -53.92 -21.95 35.87
C ILE A 30 -54.01 -23.31 36.59
N LEU A 31 -54.84 -24.22 36.06
CA LEU A 31 -54.96 -25.59 36.58
C LEU A 31 -53.68 -26.38 36.33
N ILE A 32 -53.08 -26.25 35.14
CA ILE A 32 -51.82 -26.92 34.77
C ILE A 32 -50.66 -26.48 35.67
N GLU A 33 -50.54 -25.19 35.96
CA GLU A 33 -49.48 -24.64 36.82
C GLU A 33 -49.61 -25.11 38.29
N LYS A 34 -50.84 -25.17 38.81
CA LYS A 34 -51.11 -25.72 40.15
C LYS A 34 -50.93 -27.25 40.23
N LEU A 35 -51.24 -27.97 39.17
CA LEU A 35 -51.07 -29.43 39.09
C LEU A 35 -49.59 -29.84 39.04
N ALA A 36 -48.76 -29.06 38.33
CA ALA A 36 -47.32 -29.26 38.24
C ALA A 36 -46.61 -29.14 39.61
N ASN A 37 -47.16 -28.37 40.56
CA ASN A 37 -46.62 -28.19 41.91
C ASN A 37 -47.06 -29.26 42.93
N SER A 38 -47.84 -30.27 42.53
CA SER A 38 -48.27 -31.36 43.43
C SER A 38 -47.40 -32.62 43.25
N GLN A 39 -46.99 -33.26 44.34
CA GLN A 39 -45.99 -34.33 44.35
C GLN A 39 -46.40 -35.61 43.59
N ILE A 40 -47.71 -35.86 43.42
CA ILE A 40 -48.27 -37.06 42.76
C ILE A 40 -48.65 -36.77 41.29
N LEU A 41 -49.23 -35.59 41.01
CA LEU A 41 -49.68 -35.24 39.66
C LEU A 41 -48.55 -34.63 38.82
N SER A 42 -47.48 -34.12 39.42
CA SER A 42 -46.28 -33.68 38.71
C SER A 42 -45.66 -34.81 37.88
N LYS A 43 -45.58 -36.03 38.43
CA LYS A 43 -45.05 -37.20 37.73
C LYS A 43 -45.91 -37.61 36.53
N SER A 44 -47.23 -37.67 36.71
CA SER A 44 -48.17 -37.98 35.61
C SER A 44 -48.19 -36.88 34.54
N TYR A 45 -48.06 -35.62 34.95
CA TYR A 45 -47.94 -34.48 34.05
C TYR A 45 -46.63 -34.52 33.24
N GLN A 46 -45.50 -34.83 33.89
CA GLN A 46 -44.20 -35.02 33.23
C GLN A 46 -44.25 -36.17 32.21
N GLU A 47 -44.79 -37.34 32.58
CA GLU A 47 -44.96 -38.48 31.67
C GLU A 47 -45.86 -38.14 30.46
N SER A 48 -46.91 -37.33 30.66
CA SER A 48 -47.79 -36.88 29.58
C SER A 48 -47.12 -35.87 28.65
N LYS A 49 -46.34 -34.93 29.23
CA LYS A 49 -45.54 -33.94 28.50
C LYS A 49 -44.45 -34.64 27.68
N GLU A 50 -43.73 -35.58 28.28
CA GLU A 50 -42.72 -36.42 27.64
C GLU A 50 -43.29 -37.17 26.43
N LYS A 51 -44.42 -37.87 26.61
CA LYS A 51 -45.13 -38.55 25.50
C LYS A 51 -45.58 -37.59 24.39
N ARG A 52 -45.86 -36.32 24.71
CA ARG A 52 -46.21 -35.31 23.69
C ARG A 52 -44.97 -34.91 22.90
N VAL A 53 -43.87 -34.56 23.57
CA VAL A 53 -42.61 -34.16 22.94
C VAL A 53 -42.04 -35.30 22.09
N ILE A 54 -42.04 -36.54 22.59
CA ILE A 54 -41.62 -37.72 21.81
C ILE A 54 -42.44 -37.87 20.52
N ARG A 55 -43.77 -37.67 20.58
CA ARG A 55 -44.63 -37.74 19.39
C ARG A 55 -44.32 -36.64 18.38
N GLU A 56 -43.93 -35.46 18.83
CA GLU A 56 -43.51 -34.35 17.95
C GLU A 56 -42.17 -34.67 17.27
N ILE A 57 -41.19 -35.16 18.03
CA ILE A 57 -39.89 -35.61 17.52
C ILE A 57 -40.04 -36.78 16.54
N ASP A 58 -40.88 -37.77 16.86
CA ASP A 58 -41.12 -38.95 16.03
C ASP A 58 -41.71 -38.59 14.65
N ARG A 59 -42.41 -37.46 14.54
CA ARG A 59 -42.92 -36.94 13.26
C ARG A 59 -41.83 -36.29 12.42
N LYS A 60 -40.82 -35.72 13.06
CA LYS A 60 -39.71 -35.00 12.40
C LYS A 60 -38.60 -35.94 11.92
N ILE A 61 -38.44 -37.12 12.54
CA ILE A 61 -37.36 -38.06 12.23
C ILE A 61 -37.85 -39.24 11.39
N ASN A 62 -37.06 -39.68 10.40
CA ASN A 62 -37.39 -40.84 9.56
C ASN A 62 -36.78 -42.16 10.06
N SER A 63 -35.65 -42.12 10.75
CA SER A 63 -34.92 -43.34 11.15
C SER A 63 -35.55 -44.02 12.37
N HIS A 64 -35.93 -45.29 12.24
CA HIS A 64 -36.47 -46.07 13.35
C HIS A 64 -35.45 -46.28 14.47
N THR A 65 -34.19 -46.57 14.15
CA THR A 65 -33.12 -46.75 15.15
C THR A 65 -32.95 -45.50 16.00
N LEU A 66 -32.92 -44.32 15.35
CA LEU A 66 -32.76 -43.07 16.06
C LEU A 66 -33.98 -42.77 16.96
N LYS A 67 -35.20 -43.08 16.53
CA LYS A 67 -36.41 -42.93 17.37
C LYS A 67 -36.33 -43.78 18.64
N GLU A 68 -35.82 -45.00 18.55
CA GLU A 68 -35.66 -45.86 19.73
C GLU A 68 -34.60 -45.32 20.69
N ASP A 69 -33.49 -44.79 20.18
CA ASP A 69 -32.45 -44.19 21.01
C ASP A 69 -32.92 -42.92 21.74
N ILE A 70 -33.87 -42.19 21.15
CA ILE A 70 -34.46 -40.96 21.72
C ILE A 70 -35.42 -41.25 22.86
N LYS A 71 -36.18 -42.34 22.81
CA LYS A 71 -37.15 -42.72 23.87
C LYS A 71 -36.50 -42.95 25.24
N GLY A 72 -35.18 -43.15 25.30
CA GLY A 72 -34.42 -43.33 26.54
C GLY A 72 -33.87 -42.03 27.15
N LEU A 73 -34.20 -40.85 26.62
CA LEU A 73 -33.69 -39.56 27.11
C LEU A 73 -34.59 -38.95 28.19
N SER A 74 -34.00 -38.07 29.02
CA SER A 74 -34.77 -37.28 29.99
C SER A 74 -35.64 -36.23 29.28
N LEU A 75 -36.71 -35.78 29.95
CA LEU A 75 -37.63 -34.78 29.42
C LEU A 75 -36.91 -33.48 29.00
N GLU A 76 -35.92 -33.03 29.77
CA GLU A 76 -35.14 -31.83 29.45
C GLU A 76 -34.33 -32.01 28.17
N LYS A 77 -33.72 -33.19 28.00
CA LYS A 77 -32.98 -33.53 26.77
C LYS A 77 -33.90 -33.65 25.56
N LEU A 78 -35.12 -34.15 25.75
CA LEU A 78 -36.15 -34.23 24.71
C LEU A 78 -36.66 -32.85 24.29
N GLU A 79 -36.81 -31.91 25.23
CA GLU A 79 -37.19 -30.53 24.92
C GLU A 79 -36.10 -29.83 24.11
N VAL A 80 -34.84 -29.87 24.57
CA VAL A 80 -33.69 -29.34 23.82
C VAL A 80 -33.56 -29.99 22.44
N MET A 81 -33.80 -31.31 22.37
CA MET A 81 -33.79 -32.03 21.10
C MET A 81 -34.86 -31.53 20.12
N ASN A 82 -36.07 -31.31 20.61
CA ASN A 82 -37.18 -30.84 19.78
C ASN A 82 -36.89 -29.46 19.19
N ASP A 83 -36.25 -28.58 19.97
CA ASP A 83 -35.82 -27.25 19.54
C ASP A 83 -34.72 -27.33 18.46
N ILE A 84 -33.71 -28.20 18.63
CA ILE A 84 -32.68 -28.43 17.60
C ILE A 84 -33.30 -28.93 16.29
N LEU A 85 -34.32 -29.80 16.40
CA LEU A 85 -35.06 -30.34 15.27
C LEU A 85 -36.00 -29.34 14.59
N ASP A 86 -36.16 -28.11 15.10
CA ASP A 86 -36.88 -27.05 14.37
C ASP A 86 -36.02 -26.42 13.24
N ASN A 87 -34.71 -26.68 13.22
CA ASN A 87 -33.84 -26.23 12.13
C ASN A 87 -34.09 -27.05 10.85
N GLU A 88 -34.62 -26.39 9.81
CA GLU A 88 -34.99 -27.03 8.54
C GLU A 88 -33.79 -27.66 7.80
N ASP A 89 -32.62 -27.00 7.81
CA ASP A 89 -31.41 -27.51 7.18
C ASP A 89 -30.91 -28.79 7.88
N PHE A 90 -30.92 -28.79 9.20
CA PHE A 90 -30.58 -29.95 10.01
C PHE A 90 -31.52 -31.13 9.72
N LEU A 91 -32.83 -30.89 9.74
CA LEU A 91 -33.82 -31.94 9.42
C LEU A 91 -33.62 -32.51 8.02
N LYS A 92 -33.36 -31.65 7.03
CA LYS A 92 -33.17 -32.03 5.64
C LYS A 92 -31.96 -32.97 5.49
N VAL A 93 -30.84 -32.68 6.16
CA VAL A 93 -29.65 -33.53 6.11
C VAL A 93 -29.82 -34.79 6.97
N LEU A 94 -30.35 -34.68 8.19
CA LEU A 94 -30.58 -35.80 9.11
C LEU A 94 -31.44 -36.91 8.48
N ASN A 95 -32.47 -36.50 7.73
CA ASN A 95 -33.44 -37.38 7.09
C ASN A 95 -33.09 -37.74 5.64
N SER A 96 -31.95 -37.29 5.12
CA SER A 96 -31.52 -37.59 3.75
C SER A 96 -31.35 -39.11 3.54
N LYS A 97 -31.74 -39.58 2.36
CA LYS A 97 -31.53 -40.98 1.94
C LYS A 97 -30.07 -41.25 1.55
N ASP A 98 -29.38 -40.23 1.02
CA ASP A 98 -27.99 -40.34 0.58
C ASP A 98 -27.04 -39.64 1.55
N LYS A 99 -26.90 -40.21 2.73
CA LYS A 99 -26.07 -39.65 3.81
C LYS A 99 -24.57 -39.65 3.49
N LYS A 100 -24.12 -40.48 2.53
CA LYS A 100 -22.70 -40.59 2.12
C LYS A 100 -22.24 -39.45 1.21
N SER A 101 -23.19 -38.78 0.55
CA SER A 101 -22.91 -37.61 -0.31
C SER A 101 -22.39 -36.39 0.46
N TYR A 102 -22.75 -36.25 1.74
CA TYR A 102 -22.25 -35.18 2.58
C TYR A 102 -20.83 -35.49 3.07
N SER A 103 -19.90 -34.60 2.76
CA SER A 103 -18.48 -34.76 3.08
C SER A 103 -17.90 -33.49 3.68
N SER A 104 -17.23 -33.63 4.83
CA SER A 104 -16.47 -32.52 5.42
C SER A 104 -15.26 -32.14 4.56
N GLU A 105 -14.65 -33.10 3.84
CA GLU A 105 -13.54 -32.81 2.92
C GLU A 105 -14.01 -31.97 1.73
N LYS A 106 -15.18 -32.33 1.15
CA LYS A 106 -15.80 -31.57 0.06
C LYS A 106 -16.24 -30.17 0.51
N TYR A 107 -16.70 -30.03 1.75
CA TYR A 107 -16.99 -28.72 2.34
C TYR A 107 -15.72 -27.88 2.48
N LEU A 108 -14.68 -28.43 3.12
CA LEU A 108 -13.45 -27.71 3.41
C LEU A 108 -12.64 -27.38 2.14
N SER A 109 -12.80 -28.15 1.05
CA SER A 109 -12.21 -27.81 -0.25
C SER A 109 -12.87 -26.59 -0.91
N GLY A 110 -14.10 -26.24 -0.50
CA GLY A 110 -14.89 -25.18 -1.13
C GLY A 110 -15.44 -25.55 -2.52
N ASP A 111 -15.34 -26.82 -2.92
CA ASP A 111 -15.87 -27.33 -4.20
C ASP A 111 -17.35 -27.74 -4.07
N ILE A 112 -18.15 -26.79 -3.59
CA ILE A 112 -19.60 -26.90 -3.40
C ILE A 112 -20.27 -25.55 -3.70
N SER A 113 -21.58 -25.59 -3.97
CA SER A 113 -22.36 -24.36 -4.12
C SER A 113 -22.53 -23.62 -2.80
N TYR A 114 -22.80 -22.31 -2.85
CA TYR A 114 -23.12 -21.52 -1.65
C TYR A 114 -24.27 -22.12 -0.85
N ASP A 115 -25.36 -22.49 -1.53
CA ASP A 115 -26.55 -23.05 -0.89
C ASP A 115 -26.24 -24.38 -0.20
N GLU A 116 -25.40 -25.22 -0.81
CA GLU A 116 -24.93 -26.49 -0.23
C GLU A 116 -24.00 -26.25 0.97
N ALA A 117 -23.13 -25.23 0.92
CA ALA A 117 -22.24 -24.86 2.02
C ALA A 117 -23.02 -24.32 3.23
N ALA A 118 -23.97 -23.41 2.99
CA ALA A 118 -24.83 -22.84 4.03
C ALA A 118 -25.67 -23.92 4.71
N LEU A 119 -26.32 -24.78 3.91
CA LEU A 119 -27.10 -25.92 4.39
C LEU A 119 -26.24 -26.86 5.24
N LEU A 120 -25.03 -27.22 4.77
CA LEU A 120 -24.18 -28.17 5.47
C LEU A 120 -23.63 -27.59 6.77
N TYR A 121 -23.24 -26.31 6.79
CA TYR A 121 -22.79 -25.63 8.01
C TYR A 121 -23.89 -25.56 9.07
N ASN A 122 -25.11 -25.15 8.69
CA ASN A 122 -26.27 -25.10 9.59
C ASN A 122 -26.64 -26.48 10.11
N ALA A 123 -26.65 -27.49 9.24
CA ALA A 123 -26.89 -28.87 9.63
C ALA A 123 -25.82 -29.39 10.60
N CYS A 124 -24.53 -29.10 10.36
CA CYS A 124 -23.44 -29.53 11.24
C CYS A 124 -23.50 -28.89 12.63
N LYS A 125 -24.01 -27.66 12.77
CA LYS A 125 -24.32 -27.07 14.09
C LYS A 125 -25.36 -27.92 14.82
N GLY A 126 -26.46 -28.25 14.14
CA GLY A 126 -27.49 -29.15 14.65
C GLY A 126 -26.93 -30.52 15.03
N PHE A 127 -26.11 -31.15 14.18
CA PHE A 127 -25.46 -32.43 14.49
C PHE A 127 -24.58 -32.36 15.74
N ARG A 128 -23.79 -31.29 15.90
CA ARG A 128 -22.93 -31.09 17.07
C ARG A 128 -23.75 -31.01 18.35
N GLU A 129 -24.78 -30.16 18.37
CA GLU A 129 -25.69 -30.02 19.51
C GLU A 129 -26.45 -31.31 19.82
N PHE A 130 -26.98 -31.97 18.78
CA PHE A 130 -27.73 -33.22 18.88
C PHE A 130 -26.85 -34.37 19.41
N SER A 131 -25.58 -34.41 19.04
CA SER A 131 -24.61 -35.41 19.51
C SER A 131 -24.27 -35.29 21.01
N LEU A 132 -24.37 -34.08 21.59
CA LEU A 132 -24.09 -33.83 23.00
C LEU A 132 -25.19 -34.38 23.94
N LEU A 133 -26.38 -34.66 23.40
CA LEU A 133 -27.51 -35.12 24.19
C LEU A 133 -27.36 -36.58 24.65
N SER A 134 -26.66 -37.43 23.88
CA SER A 134 -26.48 -38.86 24.20
C SER A 134 -25.38 -39.53 23.38
N ASP A 135 -24.59 -40.40 24.02
CA ASP A 135 -23.57 -41.21 23.34
C ASP A 135 -24.15 -42.16 22.28
N LYS A 136 -25.37 -42.69 22.49
CA LYS A 136 -26.05 -43.53 21.50
C LYS A 136 -26.34 -42.76 20.21
N ILE A 137 -26.80 -41.51 20.37
CA ILE A 137 -27.10 -40.61 19.26
C ILE A 137 -25.82 -40.19 18.55
N LYS A 138 -24.78 -39.84 19.30
CA LYS A 138 -23.46 -39.56 18.73
C LYS A 138 -22.95 -40.72 17.88
N ASN A 139 -23.02 -41.95 18.39
CA ASN A 139 -22.61 -43.14 17.65
C ASN A 139 -23.48 -43.37 16.40
N TYR A 140 -24.79 -43.18 16.50
CA TYR A 140 -25.69 -43.25 15.35
C TYR A 140 -25.29 -42.24 14.26
N LEU A 141 -25.02 -40.99 14.64
CA LEU A 141 -24.61 -39.93 13.72
C LEU A 141 -23.29 -40.26 13.02
N THR A 142 -22.26 -40.62 13.79
CA THR A 142 -20.94 -40.97 13.25
C THR A 142 -21.01 -42.15 12.29
N ASN A 143 -21.82 -43.18 12.59
CA ASN A 143 -21.98 -44.34 11.71
C ASN A 143 -22.82 -44.04 10.47
N SER A 144 -23.82 -43.16 10.60
CA SER A 144 -24.74 -42.82 9.51
C SER A 144 -24.13 -41.84 8.50
N PHE A 145 -23.18 -41.00 8.94
CA PHE A 145 -22.53 -39.98 8.13
C PHE A 145 -21.00 -40.18 8.14
N PRO A 146 -20.48 -41.25 7.52
CA PRO A 146 -19.08 -41.66 7.66
C PRO A 146 -18.07 -40.65 7.07
N ASN A 147 -18.51 -39.82 6.11
CA ASN A 147 -17.66 -38.84 5.43
C ASN A 147 -17.78 -37.43 6.02
N LEU A 148 -18.65 -37.22 7.02
CA LEU A 148 -18.97 -35.90 7.56
C LEU A 148 -18.49 -35.75 9.00
N ASP A 149 -17.34 -35.11 9.16
CA ASP A 149 -16.88 -34.61 10.45
C ASP A 149 -17.54 -33.25 10.74
N TYR A 150 -18.69 -33.28 11.42
CA TYR A 150 -19.46 -32.08 11.74
C TYR A 150 -18.71 -31.13 12.69
N ASN A 151 -17.74 -31.59 13.49
CA ASN A 151 -16.96 -30.70 14.34
C ASN A 151 -16.02 -29.85 13.48
N LYS A 152 -15.27 -30.47 12.57
CA LYS A 152 -14.39 -29.73 11.63
C LYS A 152 -15.12 -28.68 10.80
N VAL A 153 -16.35 -28.97 10.37
CA VAL A 153 -17.19 -28.03 9.61
C VAL A 153 -17.59 -26.83 10.48
N VAL A 154 -18.02 -27.07 11.72
CA VAL A 154 -18.48 -25.98 12.60
C VAL A 154 -17.30 -25.16 13.15
N ASP A 155 -16.15 -25.78 13.40
CA ASP A 155 -14.93 -25.11 13.84
C ASP A 155 -14.35 -24.17 12.77
N ASN A 156 -14.73 -24.35 11.50
CA ASN A 156 -14.45 -23.39 10.43
C ASN A 156 -15.32 -22.11 10.52
N GLU A 157 -16.28 -22.05 11.43
CA GLU A 157 -17.13 -20.89 11.73
C GLU A 157 -17.97 -20.36 10.55
N GLY A 158 -18.07 -21.10 9.43
CA GLY A 158 -18.81 -20.68 8.24
C GLY A 158 -17.96 -19.95 7.20
N LYS A 159 -16.64 -19.90 7.40
CA LYS A 159 -15.68 -19.21 6.51
C LYS A 159 -15.72 -19.75 5.08
N VAL A 160 -16.05 -21.03 4.87
CA VAL A 160 -16.25 -21.61 3.51
C VAL A 160 -17.40 -20.94 2.75
N ALA A 161 -18.55 -20.74 3.39
CA ALA A 161 -19.70 -20.11 2.73
C ALA A 161 -19.41 -18.64 2.38
N GLU A 162 -18.74 -17.91 3.28
CA GLU A 162 -18.28 -16.54 3.03
C GLU A 162 -17.22 -16.47 1.90
N LEU A 163 -16.33 -17.47 1.84
CA LEU A 163 -15.34 -17.60 0.79
C LEU A 163 -16.02 -17.77 -0.58
N ILE A 164 -17.00 -18.67 -0.67
CA ILE A 164 -17.76 -18.91 -1.92
C ILE A 164 -18.48 -17.64 -2.36
N LEU A 165 -19.21 -16.96 -1.46
CA LEU A 165 -19.86 -15.68 -1.78
C LEU A 165 -18.87 -14.63 -2.29
N SER A 166 -17.72 -14.53 -1.62
CA SER A 166 -16.68 -13.59 -2.01
C SER A 166 -16.17 -13.91 -3.43
N LYS A 167 -15.87 -15.19 -3.71
CA LYS A 167 -15.44 -15.64 -5.05
C LYS A 167 -16.49 -15.35 -6.11
N ASP A 168 -17.74 -15.69 -5.86
CA ASP A 168 -18.85 -15.49 -6.81
C ASP A 168 -19.04 -14.01 -7.17
N LYS A 169 -18.84 -13.11 -6.20
CA LYS A 169 -18.85 -11.67 -6.45
C LYS A 169 -17.78 -11.27 -7.47
N PHE A 170 -16.53 -11.74 -7.31
CA PHE A 170 -15.43 -11.40 -8.22
C PHE A 170 -15.53 -12.11 -9.58
N LEU A 171 -16.02 -13.35 -9.61
CA LEU A 171 -16.23 -14.09 -10.86
C LEU A 171 -17.27 -13.42 -11.78
N LYS A 172 -18.17 -12.61 -11.23
CA LYS A 172 -19.13 -11.79 -12.00
C LYS A 172 -18.49 -10.51 -12.58
N LEU A 173 -17.33 -10.08 -12.09
CA LEU A 173 -16.65 -8.87 -12.55
C LEU A 173 -15.84 -9.07 -13.83
N THR A 174 -15.69 -10.31 -14.30
CA THR A 174 -14.91 -10.61 -15.48
C THR A 174 -15.58 -11.66 -16.34
N SER A 175 -15.47 -11.53 -17.66
CA SER A 175 -15.85 -12.56 -18.63
C SER A 175 -14.67 -13.45 -19.03
N ASN A 176 -13.44 -13.06 -18.70
CA ASN A 176 -12.21 -13.73 -19.11
C ASN A 176 -12.03 -15.06 -18.37
N LYS A 177 -11.80 -16.15 -19.13
CA LYS A 177 -11.69 -17.51 -18.57
C LYS A 177 -10.45 -17.69 -17.67
N GLU A 178 -9.31 -17.16 -18.09
CA GLU A 178 -8.03 -17.25 -17.36
C GLU A 178 -8.13 -16.50 -16.02
N LEU A 179 -8.68 -15.28 -16.03
CA LEU A 179 -8.95 -14.54 -14.79
C LEU A 179 -9.93 -15.26 -13.85
N LYS A 180 -10.97 -15.92 -14.38
CA LYS A 180 -11.89 -16.72 -13.55
C LYS A 180 -11.19 -17.90 -12.88
N GLU A 181 -10.25 -18.54 -13.56
CA GLU A 181 -9.45 -19.63 -12.97
C GLU A 181 -8.56 -19.12 -11.86
N ILE A 182 -7.89 -17.98 -12.07
CA ILE A 182 -7.07 -17.32 -11.04
C ILE A 182 -7.94 -16.95 -9.82
N ILE A 183 -9.10 -16.31 -10.02
CA ILE A 183 -9.99 -15.93 -8.92
C ILE A 183 -10.48 -17.16 -8.13
N ARG A 184 -10.72 -18.30 -8.80
CA ARG A 184 -11.14 -19.54 -8.14
C ARG A 184 -10.06 -20.13 -7.24
N SER A 185 -8.77 -19.96 -7.57
CA SER A 185 -7.68 -20.48 -6.74
C SER A 185 -7.40 -19.65 -5.49
N LEU A 186 -7.85 -18.40 -5.42
CA LEU A 186 -7.57 -17.51 -4.29
C LEU A 186 -8.18 -18.00 -2.98
N ASN A 187 -7.46 -17.76 -1.88
CA ASN A 187 -7.97 -17.94 -0.52
C ASN A 187 -8.67 -16.67 0.02
N LYS A 188 -9.20 -16.74 1.24
CA LYS A 188 -9.96 -15.63 1.84
C LYS A 188 -9.13 -14.35 1.99
N GLU A 189 -7.91 -14.46 2.51
CA GLU A 189 -7.01 -13.32 2.70
C GLU A 189 -6.69 -12.64 1.35
N GLN A 190 -6.42 -13.43 0.32
CA GLN A 190 -6.17 -12.92 -1.03
C GLN A 190 -7.42 -12.25 -1.63
N LEU A 191 -8.62 -12.77 -1.39
CA LEU A 191 -9.87 -12.14 -1.86
C LEU A 191 -10.16 -10.83 -1.13
N ASP A 192 -9.83 -10.74 0.16
CA ASP A 192 -9.97 -9.49 0.90
C ASP A 192 -8.97 -8.44 0.41
N LYS A 193 -7.73 -8.83 0.10
CA LYS A 193 -6.74 -7.98 -0.58
C LYS A 193 -7.20 -7.57 -1.98
N LEU A 194 -7.75 -8.50 -2.77
CA LEU A 194 -8.32 -8.21 -4.09
C LEU A 194 -9.45 -7.17 -4.00
N ASN A 195 -10.33 -7.30 -3.00
CA ASN A 195 -11.39 -6.32 -2.76
C ASN A 195 -10.83 -4.93 -2.48
N ALA A 196 -9.75 -4.83 -1.70
CA ALA A 196 -9.08 -3.56 -1.41
C ALA A 196 -8.41 -2.95 -2.66
N ILE A 197 -7.74 -3.78 -3.46
CA ILE A 197 -7.09 -3.37 -4.72
C ILE A 197 -8.12 -2.83 -5.71
N ILE A 198 -9.23 -3.54 -5.92
CA ILE A 198 -10.33 -3.11 -6.80
C ILE A 198 -10.93 -1.81 -6.23
N GLY A 199 -11.40 -1.84 -4.98
CA GLY A 199 -12.08 -0.70 -4.35
C GLY A 199 -13.16 -0.09 -5.25
N ASN A 200 -13.23 1.25 -5.27
CA ASN A 200 -14.10 2.00 -6.19
C ASN A 200 -13.36 2.47 -7.47
N ASN A 201 -12.31 1.76 -7.89
CA ASN A 201 -11.51 2.20 -9.05
C ASN A 201 -12.08 1.58 -10.35
N SER A 202 -12.64 2.44 -11.21
CA SER A 202 -13.20 2.04 -12.51
C SER A 202 -12.18 1.38 -13.42
N ASP A 203 -10.93 1.84 -13.38
CA ASP A 203 -9.89 1.40 -14.31
C ASP A 203 -9.45 -0.04 -14.05
N ILE A 204 -9.45 -0.48 -12.78
CA ILE A 204 -9.25 -1.89 -12.43
C ILE A 204 -10.42 -2.75 -12.91
N LEU A 205 -11.65 -2.25 -12.87
CA LEU A 205 -12.81 -2.98 -13.41
C LEU A 205 -12.71 -3.11 -14.92
N GLU A 206 -12.27 -2.08 -15.64
CA GLU A 206 -12.00 -2.14 -17.09
C GLU A 206 -10.89 -3.17 -17.41
N PHE A 207 -9.83 -3.21 -16.61
CA PHE A 207 -8.79 -4.24 -16.72
C PHE A 207 -9.35 -5.66 -16.52
N LEU A 208 -10.13 -5.88 -15.46
CA LEU A 208 -10.72 -7.19 -15.16
C LEU A 208 -11.73 -7.62 -16.24
N ASN A 209 -12.46 -6.68 -16.84
CA ASN A 209 -13.31 -6.93 -17.99
C ASN A 209 -12.53 -7.19 -19.30
N PHE A 210 -11.21 -7.01 -19.29
CA PHE A 210 -10.34 -7.17 -20.45
C PHE A 210 -10.77 -6.26 -21.62
N ASN A 211 -11.09 -5.00 -21.32
CA ASN A 211 -11.50 -4.02 -22.32
C ASN A 211 -10.31 -3.62 -23.23
N GLU A 212 -10.34 -4.01 -24.50
CA GLU A 212 -9.24 -3.76 -25.45
C GLU A 212 -8.90 -2.27 -25.65
N GLU A 213 -9.89 -1.38 -25.63
CA GLU A 213 -9.67 0.06 -25.79
C GLU A 213 -8.92 0.62 -24.58
N PHE A 214 -9.33 0.20 -23.38
CA PHE A 214 -8.62 0.53 -22.15
C PHE A 214 -7.18 0.02 -22.16
N LEU A 215 -6.95 -1.24 -22.54
CA LEU A 215 -5.60 -1.82 -22.61
C LEU A 215 -4.69 -1.03 -23.58
N LYS A 216 -5.20 -0.64 -24.75
CA LYS A 216 -4.48 0.22 -25.71
C LYS A 216 -4.16 1.58 -25.10
N GLN A 217 -5.12 2.19 -24.39
CA GLN A 217 -4.91 3.47 -23.71
C GLN A 217 -3.81 3.40 -22.65
N VAL A 218 -3.75 2.32 -21.87
CA VAL A 218 -2.69 2.08 -20.88
C VAL A 218 -1.32 2.01 -21.58
N GLN A 219 -1.20 1.30 -22.70
CA GLN A 219 0.04 1.22 -23.47
C GLN A 219 0.46 2.59 -24.04
N GLU A 220 -0.48 3.35 -24.60
CA GLU A 220 -0.21 4.70 -25.11
C GLU A 220 0.24 5.65 -24.00
N ASN A 221 -0.41 5.60 -22.83
CA ASN A 221 -0.06 6.42 -21.68
C ASN A 221 1.33 6.06 -21.14
N SER A 222 1.68 4.77 -21.11
CA SER A 222 3.02 4.31 -20.75
C SER A 222 4.10 4.96 -21.63
N ASN A 223 3.88 4.97 -22.95
CA ASN A 223 4.81 5.59 -23.89
C ASN A 223 4.88 7.13 -23.74
N LYS A 224 3.75 7.80 -23.46
CA LYS A 224 3.67 9.26 -23.27
C LYS A 224 4.22 9.73 -21.92
N LEU A 225 4.24 8.88 -20.90
CA LEU A 225 4.79 9.21 -19.58
C LEU A 225 6.27 9.58 -19.70
N LEU A 226 7.03 8.83 -20.50
CA LEU A 226 8.46 9.05 -20.72
C LEU A 226 8.79 10.39 -21.39
N THR A 227 7.81 11.00 -22.07
CA THR A 227 7.96 12.32 -22.70
C THR A 227 7.29 13.43 -21.90
N SER A 228 6.80 13.15 -20.68
CA SER A 228 6.06 14.08 -19.80
C SER A 228 4.77 14.68 -20.39
N GLY A 229 4.29 14.13 -21.51
CA GLY A 229 3.22 14.70 -22.34
C GLY A 229 1.80 14.48 -21.83
N LEU A 230 1.60 13.75 -20.72
CA LEU A 230 0.27 13.48 -20.19
C LEU A 230 -0.32 14.70 -19.45
N PRO A 231 -1.62 15.02 -19.64
CA PRO A 231 -2.33 15.96 -18.76
C PRO A 231 -2.29 15.51 -17.30
N PHE A 232 -2.40 16.44 -16.34
CA PHE A 232 -2.28 16.15 -14.91
C PHE A 232 -3.26 15.05 -14.45
N GLU A 233 -4.56 15.20 -14.73
CA GLU A 233 -5.59 14.23 -14.34
C GLU A 233 -5.35 12.84 -14.96
N THR A 234 -4.90 12.79 -16.21
CA THR A 234 -4.59 11.53 -16.89
C THR A 234 -3.38 10.85 -16.24
N LEU A 235 -2.34 11.62 -15.93
CA LEU A 235 -1.15 11.12 -15.25
C LEU A 235 -1.50 10.59 -13.85
N GLU A 236 -2.34 11.30 -13.10
CA GLU A 236 -2.75 10.93 -11.75
C GLU A 236 -3.51 9.59 -11.74
N LYS A 237 -4.49 9.47 -12.64
CA LYS A 237 -5.22 8.21 -12.85
C LYS A 237 -4.27 7.08 -13.25
N PHE A 238 -3.34 7.34 -14.17
CA PHE A 238 -2.41 6.33 -14.66
C PHE A 238 -1.41 5.85 -13.60
N VAL A 239 -0.87 6.75 -12.77
CA VAL A 239 -0.01 6.40 -11.63
C VAL A 239 -0.79 5.58 -10.59
N THR A 240 -2.03 5.99 -10.29
CA THR A 240 -2.91 5.26 -9.36
C THR A 240 -3.23 3.86 -9.86
N LEU A 241 -3.61 3.74 -11.13
CA LEU A 241 -3.84 2.46 -11.80
C LEU A 241 -2.58 1.59 -11.72
N SER A 242 -1.42 2.15 -12.05
CA SER A 242 -0.16 1.40 -12.08
C SER A 242 0.22 0.86 -10.70
N LYS A 243 0.01 1.62 -9.63
CA LYS A 243 0.21 1.13 -8.26
C LYS A 243 -0.70 -0.06 -7.96
N LYS A 244 -1.99 0.04 -8.29
CA LYS A 244 -2.96 -1.06 -8.08
C LYS A 244 -2.65 -2.29 -8.94
N MET A 245 -2.18 -2.08 -10.17
CA MET A 245 -1.76 -3.17 -11.07
C MET A 245 -0.53 -3.89 -10.53
N ASP A 246 0.44 -3.16 -9.98
CA ASP A 246 1.59 -3.74 -9.31
C ASP A 246 1.17 -4.55 -8.06
N GLU A 247 0.32 -3.99 -7.21
CA GLU A 247 -0.28 -4.70 -6.07
C GLU A 247 -1.02 -5.97 -6.50
N LEU A 248 -1.78 -5.90 -7.59
CA LEU A 248 -2.50 -7.05 -8.16
C LEU A 248 -1.54 -8.13 -8.65
N SER A 249 -0.42 -7.75 -9.26
CA SER A 249 0.60 -8.70 -9.71
C SER A 249 1.28 -9.45 -8.57
N HIS A 250 1.38 -8.84 -7.38
CA HIS A 250 1.95 -9.47 -6.18
C HIS A 250 0.93 -10.27 -5.37
N LEU A 251 -0.36 -10.25 -5.75
CA LEU A 251 -1.42 -10.95 -5.04
C LEU A 251 -1.33 -12.48 -5.19
N ASP A 252 -1.03 -12.93 -6.41
CA ASP A 252 -0.93 -14.34 -6.80
C ASP A 252 -0.10 -14.48 -8.09
N GLU A 253 0.64 -15.58 -8.23
CA GLU A 253 1.48 -15.84 -9.42
C GLU A 253 0.63 -15.92 -10.71
N GLY A 254 -0.64 -16.33 -10.61
CA GLY A 254 -1.59 -16.31 -11.72
C GLY A 254 -1.84 -14.89 -12.25
N PHE A 255 -2.09 -13.92 -11.36
CA PHE A 255 -2.26 -12.52 -11.77
C PHE A 255 -0.98 -11.94 -12.37
N LYS A 256 0.18 -12.22 -11.78
CA LYS A 256 1.49 -11.80 -12.32
C LYS A 256 1.69 -12.27 -13.75
N ASN A 257 1.45 -13.56 -14.00
CA ASN A 257 1.59 -14.16 -15.32
C ASN A 257 0.56 -13.59 -16.32
N PHE A 258 -0.69 -13.43 -15.88
CA PHE A 258 -1.74 -12.84 -16.71
C PHE A 258 -1.41 -11.41 -17.12
N ILE A 259 -0.97 -10.56 -16.19
CA ILE A 259 -0.59 -9.17 -16.46
C ILE A 259 0.61 -9.14 -17.41
N GLY A 260 1.68 -9.89 -17.12
CA GLY A 260 2.88 -9.91 -17.96
C GLY A 260 2.62 -10.37 -19.40
N LYS A 261 1.70 -11.33 -19.58
CA LYS A 261 1.28 -11.83 -20.90
C LYS A 261 0.45 -10.82 -21.69
N ASN A 262 -0.47 -10.10 -21.03
CA ASN A 262 -1.44 -9.25 -21.70
C ASN A 262 -1.05 -7.76 -21.76
N MET A 263 -0.07 -7.34 -20.96
CA MET A 263 0.48 -5.99 -20.91
C MET A 263 2.01 -6.02 -21.11
N PRO A 264 2.52 -6.60 -22.20
CA PRO A 264 3.95 -6.80 -22.36
C PRO A 264 4.70 -5.47 -22.45
N GLY A 265 5.82 -5.37 -21.74
CA GLY A 265 6.67 -4.18 -21.74
C GLY A 265 6.15 -3.02 -20.89
N ILE A 266 5.07 -3.20 -20.13
CA ILE A 266 4.61 -2.22 -19.15
C ILE A 266 5.15 -2.59 -17.77
N GLU A 267 6.04 -1.75 -17.24
CA GLU A 267 6.56 -1.88 -15.88
C GLU A 267 5.74 -1.00 -14.93
N PHE A 268 4.61 -1.53 -14.44
CA PHE A 268 3.70 -0.79 -13.55
C PHE A 268 4.38 -0.24 -12.30
N LYS A 269 5.29 -1.01 -11.69
CA LYS A 269 6.11 -0.57 -10.56
C LYS A 269 6.88 0.71 -10.87
N LYS A 270 7.59 0.67 -12.00
CA LYS A 270 8.38 1.78 -12.52
C LYS A 270 7.51 3.02 -12.77
N ILE A 271 6.34 2.82 -13.38
CA ILE A 271 5.40 3.90 -13.68
C ILE A 271 4.92 4.59 -12.41
N TYR A 272 4.47 3.86 -11.39
CA TYR A 272 3.91 4.54 -10.22
C TYR A 272 5.00 5.19 -9.35
N LEU A 273 6.17 4.56 -9.24
CA LEU A 273 7.30 5.15 -8.52
C LEU A 273 7.74 6.45 -9.22
N TYR A 274 7.97 6.40 -10.52
CA TYR A 274 8.60 7.51 -11.24
C TYR A 274 7.59 8.56 -11.70
N GLY A 275 6.36 8.15 -11.99
CA GLY A 275 5.23 9.04 -12.22
C GLY A 275 4.95 9.96 -11.04
N GLY A 276 5.32 9.55 -9.81
CA GLY A 276 5.28 10.41 -8.62
C GLY A 276 6.08 11.71 -8.78
N PHE A 277 7.28 11.66 -9.39
CA PHE A 277 8.04 12.87 -9.68
C PHE A 277 7.34 13.79 -10.68
N TYR A 278 6.86 13.23 -11.80
CA TYR A 278 6.15 14.00 -12.83
C TYR A 278 4.85 14.63 -12.29
N LEU A 279 4.14 13.93 -11.39
CA LEU A 279 2.96 14.48 -10.71
C LEU A 279 3.31 15.65 -9.81
N ALA A 280 4.32 15.49 -8.96
CA ALA A 280 4.80 16.56 -8.08
C ALA A 280 5.24 17.79 -8.89
N ASP A 281 5.92 17.59 -10.02
CA ASP A 281 6.38 18.68 -10.89
C ASP A 281 5.21 19.38 -11.58
N LYS A 282 4.22 18.63 -12.08
CA LYS A 282 3.02 19.22 -12.66
C LYS A 282 2.21 19.99 -11.62
N ASN A 283 2.06 19.47 -10.40
CA ASN A 283 1.42 20.20 -9.32
C ASN A 283 2.17 21.50 -9.00
N SER A 284 3.50 21.44 -8.89
CA SER A 284 4.35 22.61 -8.67
C SER A 284 4.18 23.64 -9.79
N ASN A 285 4.14 23.22 -11.05
CA ASN A 285 3.88 24.12 -12.18
C ASN A 285 2.48 24.75 -12.10
N ILE A 286 1.44 23.98 -11.72
CA ILE A 286 0.08 24.52 -11.53
C ILE A 286 0.06 25.59 -10.42
N GLU A 287 0.77 25.36 -9.32
CA GLU A 287 0.91 26.34 -8.24
C GLU A 287 1.65 27.60 -8.68
N LEU A 288 2.77 27.45 -9.40
CA LEU A 288 3.52 28.57 -9.99
C LEU A 288 2.64 29.40 -10.93
N GLU A 289 1.91 28.74 -11.83
CA GLU A 289 0.98 29.40 -12.76
C GLU A 289 -0.14 30.17 -12.04
N LYS A 290 -0.66 29.62 -10.93
CA LYS A 290 -1.63 30.34 -10.09
C LYS A 290 -1.01 31.62 -9.52
N GLU A 291 0.23 31.57 -9.03
CA GLU A 291 0.94 32.76 -8.54
C GLU A 291 1.26 33.76 -9.65
N TYR A 292 1.60 33.29 -10.85
CA TYR A 292 1.86 34.12 -12.02
C TYR A 292 0.64 34.93 -12.44
N ARG A 293 -0.56 34.35 -12.32
CA ARG A 293 -1.82 35.03 -12.67
C ARG A 293 -2.29 36.08 -11.66
N LYS A 294 -1.74 36.10 -10.44
CA LYS A 294 -2.19 37.05 -9.40
C LYS A 294 -1.78 38.49 -9.70
N LYS A 295 -0.63 38.70 -10.34
CA LYS A 295 -0.11 40.03 -10.68
C LYS A 295 1.01 39.94 -11.72
N VAL A 296 1.35 41.09 -12.31
CA VAL A 296 2.49 41.22 -13.22
C VAL A 296 3.77 41.32 -12.40
N TYR A 297 4.77 40.52 -12.77
CA TYR A 297 6.11 40.54 -12.16
C TYR A 297 7.09 41.23 -13.10
N SER A 298 7.98 42.05 -12.55
CA SER A 298 8.96 42.83 -13.30
C SER A 298 10.36 42.57 -12.78
N PHE A 299 11.38 43.08 -13.47
CA PHE A 299 12.76 42.99 -12.98
C PHE A 299 12.95 43.69 -11.62
N ASP A 300 12.25 44.80 -11.39
CA ASP A 300 12.34 45.55 -10.13
C ASP A 300 11.51 44.92 -9.00
N ASN A 301 10.45 44.20 -9.34
CA ASN A 301 9.59 43.48 -8.40
C ASN A 301 9.35 42.05 -8.88
N PRO A 302 10.36 41.18 -8.78
CA PRO A 302 10.26 39.81 -9.26
C PRO A 302 9.41 38.94 -8.32
N TYR A 303 8.84 37.88 -8.87
CA TYR A 303 8.39 36.75 -8.06
C TYR A 303 9.59 35.88 -7.69
N ILE A 304 9.63 35.38 -6.46
CA ILE A 304 10.70 34.51 -5.98
C ILE A 304 10.06 33.32 -5.27
N LYS A 305 10.40 32.10 -5.70
CA LYS A 305 9.99 30.85 -5.06
C LYS A 305 11.22 30.04 -4.69
N LEU A 306 11.50 29.95 -3.39
CA LEU A 306 12.50 29.01 -2.85
C LEU A 306 12.01 27.57 -3.07
N ASN A 307 12.93 26.68 -3.44
CA ASN A 307 12.70 25.24 -3.61
C ASN A 307 11.43 24.93 -4.43
N PRO A 308 11.36 25.40 -5.68
CA PRO A 308 10.11 25.39 -6.48
C PRO A 308 9.52 24.01 -6.68
N TYR A 309 10.36 22.97 -6.77
CA TYR A 309 9.97 21.58 -7.00
C TYR A 309 10.11 20.68 -5.75
N GLY A 310 10.42 21.27 -4.59
CA GLY A 310 10.50 20.55 -3.31
C GLY A 310 11.78 19.74 -3.08
N ARG A 311 12.68 19.61 -4.07
CA ARG A 311 13.87 18.74 -4.01
C ARG A 311 15.18 19.47 -3.78
N THR A 312 15.23 20.80 -3.95
CA THR A 312 16.46 21.58 -3.98
C THR A 312 16.39 22.77 -3.02
N PRO A 313 16.52 22.55 -1.69
CA PRO A 313 16.30 23.58 -0.67
C PRO A 313 17.25 24.78 -0.74
N LEU A 314 18.35 24.67 -1.50
CA LEU A 314 19.35 25.73 -1.70
C LEU A 314 19.29 26.35 -3.10
N THR A 315 18.13 26.26 -3.75
CA THR A 315 17.84 26.95 -5.00
C THR A 315 16.53 27.71 -4.93
N ALA A 316 16.35 28.67 -5.84
CA ALA A 316 15.10 29.38 -6.01
C ALA A 316 14.82 29.65 -7.50
N LEU A 317 13.54 29.74 -7.83
CA LEU A 317 13.05 30.23 -9.11
C LEU A 317 12.73 31.72 -8.98
N VAL A 318 13.25 32.52 -9.90
CA VAL A 318 12.91 33.94 -10.03
C VAL A 318 12.15 34.15 -11.34
N LYS A 319 11.00 34.82 -11.27
CA LYS A 319 10.17 35.17 -12.42
C LYS A 319 10.09 36.69 -12.56
N VAL A 320 10.44 37.17 -13.75
CA VAL A 320 10.39 38.56 -14.18
C VAL A 320 9.44 38.72 -15.38
N ASP A 321 9.47 39.87 -16.03
CA ASP A 321 8.64 40.15 -17.21
C ASP A 321 9.05 39.27 -18.41
N ASP A 322 8.06 38.75 -19.15
CA ASP A 322 8.28 37.87 -20.31
C ASP A 322 8.99 38.58 -21.47
N SER A 323 8.90 39.92 -21.56
CA SER A 323 9.64 40.72 -22.55
C SER A 323 11.16 40.64 -22.38
N LEU A 324 11.65 40.15 -21.24
CA LEU A 324 13.07 39.91 -20.99
C LEU A 324 13.52 38.51 -21.42
N ALA A 325 12.64 37.68 -21.97
CA ALA A 325 13.01 36.36 -22.48
C ALA A 325 14.18 36.44 -23.47
N GLY A 326 15.15 35.55 -23.32
CA GLY A 326 16.37 35.50 -24.13
C GLY A 326 17.48 36.47 -23.71
N LYS A 327 17.23 37.38 -22.76
CA LYS A 327 18.26 38.27 -22.22
C LYS A 327 19.22 37.51 -21.32
N LYS A 328 20.52 37.81 -21.46
CA LYS A 328 21.56 37.30 -20.56
C LYS A 328 21.53 38.08 -19.25
N ILE A 329 21.69 37.33 -18.16
CA ILE A 329 21.72 37.87 -16.81
C ILE A 329 22.89 37.25 -16.06
N LYS A 330 23.62 38.10 -15.34
CA LYS A 330 24.67 37.70 -14.41
C LYS A 330 24.09 37.68 -13.01
N ILE A 331 24.28 36.55 -12.32
CA ILE A 331 23.80 36.35 -10.96
C ILE A 331 25.02 36.25 -10.05
N THR A 332 25.01 37.00 -8.96
CA THR A 332 26.05 36.95 -7.92
C THR A 332 25.43 36.67 -6.57
N ILE A 333 25.73 35.51 -6.00
CA ILE A 333 25.44 35.18 -4.60
C ILE A 333 26.59 35.73 -3.77
N PHE A 334 26.30 36.64 -2.83
CA PHE A 334 27.34 37.22 -1.99
C PHE A 334 27.93 36.16 -1.05
N GLY A 335 29.24 36.25 -0.83
CA GLY A 335 29.99 35.30 0.00
C GLY A 335 29.58 35.36 1.47
N GLU A 336 29.47 34.19 2.10
CA GLU A 336 29.24 34.01 3.54
C GLU A 336 30.13 32.86 4.06
N PHE A 337 30.25 32.73 5.39
CA PHE A 337 30.95 31.60 6.03
C PHE A 337 32.37 31.34 5.49
N GLY A 338 33.12 32.42 5.22
CA GLY A 338 34.49 32.36 4.70
C GLY A 338 34.61 32.07 3.19
N SER A 339 33.48 31.90 2.50
CA SER A 339 33.42 31.78 1.04
C SER A 339 33.32 33.14 0.37
N GLY A 340 33.95 33.28 -0.79
CA GLY A 340 33.81 34.45 -1.65
C GLY A 340 32.49 34.45 -2.42
N ASN A 341 32.26 35.52 -3.19
CA ASN A 341 31.08 35.63 -4.05
C ASN A 341 31.06 34.49 -5.08
N TYR A 342 29.90 33.87 -5.27
CA TYR A 342 29.67 32.90 -6.34
C TYR A 342 28.93 33.59 -7.48
N THR A 343 29.45 33.53 -8.70
CA THR A 343 28.90 34.25 -9.84
C THR A 343 28.82 33.36 -11.07
N TYR A 344 27.70 33.43 -11.78
CA TYR A 344 27.47 32.71 -13.03
C TYR A 344 26.56 33.54 -13.95
N ASN A 345 26.55 33.19 -15.23
CA ASN A 345 25.67 33.80 -16.23
C ASN A 345 24.61 32.79 -16.64
N THR A 346 23.38 33.25 -16.85
CA THR A 346 22.30 32.45 -17.41
C THR A 346 21.47 33.30 -18.37
N THR A 347 20.44 32.72 -18.96
CA THR A 347 19.49 33.39 -19.85
C THR A 347 18.09 33.25 -19.30
N ILE A 348 17.32 34.33 -19.37
CA ILE A 348 15.91 34.31 -18.98
C ILE A 348 15.14 33.45 -19.97
N ASN A 349 14.41 32.45 -19.49
CA ASN A 349 13.68 31.53 -20.35
C ASN A 349 12.44 32.20 -20.99
N LYS A 350 11.72 31.47 -21.84
CA LYS A 350 10.53 31.98 -22.56
C LYS A 350 9.38 32.40 -21.64
N LEU A 351 9.37 31.92 -20.40
CA LEU A 351 8.39 32.25 -19.37
C LEU A 351 8.88 33.38 -18.45
N GLY A 352 9.97 34.07 -18.79
CA GLY A 352 10.53 35.11 -17.93
C GLY A 352 11.19 34.54 -16.66
N GLU A 353 11.57 33.26 -16.62
CA GLU A 353 12.12 32.61 -15.44
C GLU A 353 13.64 32.46 -15.52
N LEU A 354 14.28 32.49 -14.35
CA LEU A 354 15.71 32.23 -14.18
C LEU A 354 16.00 31.52 -12.84
N PRO A 355 16.95 30.58 -12.82
CA PRO A 355 17.33 29.84 -11.61
C PRO A 355 18.36 30.60 -10.75
N ILE A 356 18.14 30.61 -9.44
CA ILE A 356 19.10 31.04 -8.42
C ILE A 356 19.65 29.80 -7.73
N VAL A 357 20.97 29.61 -7.78
CA VAL A 357 21.65 28.38 -7.39
C VAL A 357 22.87 28.72 -6.54
N GLY A 358 23.21 27.86 -5.58
CA GLY A 358 24.38 28.07 -4.73
C GLY A 358 24.07 28.84 -3.45
N LEU A 359 22.82 28.80 -2.95
CA LEU A 359 22.46 29.45 -1.69
C LEU A 359 23.12 28.73 -0.51
N TYR A 360 23.38 29.47 0.57
CA TYR A 360 23.80 28.92 1.86
C TYR A 360 22.58 28.51 2.68
N PRO A 361 22.69 27.46 3.51
CA PRO A 361 21.62 27.04 4.41
C PRO A 361 21.50 27.96 5.63
N LYS A 362 20.30 28.00 6.24
CA LYS A 362 20.01 28.73 7.48
C LYS A 362 20.50 30.18 7.45
N SER A 363 20.39 30.86 6.30
CA SER A 363 20.84 32.23 6.16
C SER A 363 19.94 33.06 5.25
N GLU A 364 20.01 34.38 5.44
CA GLU A 364 19.42 35.35 4.52
C GLU A 364 20.44 35.64 3.41
N ASN A 365 20.35 34.87 2.33
CA ASN A 365 21.25 34.99 1.21
C ASN A 365 20.99 36.30 0.46
N LYS A 366 22.05 37.08 0.24
CA LYS A 366 21.99 38.30 -0.59
C LYS A 366 22.44 37.97 -2.02
N ILE A 367 21.65 38.40 -3.01
CA ILE A 367 21.89 38.12 -4.42
C ILE A 367 21.82 39.41 -5.23
N ALA A 368 22.78 39.62 -6.12
CA ALA A 368 22.74 40.65 -7.14
C ALA A 368 22.39 40.04 -8.50
N LEU A 369 21.43 40.66 -9.18
CA LEU A 369 20.98 40.36 -10.54
C LEU A 369 21.42 41.50 -11.45
N GLU A 370 22.23 41.23 -12.48
CA GLU A 370 22.72 42.22 -13.43
C GLU A 370 22.36 41.82 -14.85
N LEU A 371 21.49 42.59 -15.52
CA LEU A 371 21.16 42.39 -16.93
C LEU A 371 22.30 42.89 -17.82
N GLU A 372 22.40 42.33 -19.03
CA GLU A 372 23.36 42.77 -20.05
C GLU A 372 23.23 44.25 -20.44
N ASP A 373 22.06 44.86 -20.23
CA ASP A 373 21.79 46.28 -20.50
C ASP A 373 22.20 47.22 -19.34
N GLY A 374 22.79 46.67 -18.28
CA GLY A 374 23.30 47.41 -17.14
C GLY A 374 22.31 47.60 -15.99
N ARG A 375 21.03 47.24 -16.14
CA ARG A 375 20.08 47.25 -15.02
C ARG A 375 20.52 46.27 -13.93
N ARG A 376 20.41 46.69 -12.67
CA ARG A 376 20.81 45.89 -11.50
C ARG A 376 19.70 45.84 -10.45
N LYS A 377 19.53 44.67 -9.84
CA LYS A 377 18.59 44.46 -8.73
C LYS A 377 19.23 43.57 -7.68
N ASN A 378 19.15 43.99 -6.42
CA ASN A 378 19.48 43.11 -5.30
C ASN A 378 18.20 42.49 -4.74
N ILE A 379 18.25 41.19 -4.44
CA ILE A 379 17.19 40.42 -3.78
C ILE A 379 17.80 39.67 -2.57
N SER A 380 16.96 39.33 -1.60
CA SER A 380 17.31 38.49 -0.46
C SER A 380 16.44 37.24 -0.45
N ILE A 381 17.02 36.09 -0.12
CA ILE A 381 16.31 34.80 -0.03
C ILE A 381 16.69 34.13 1.29
N LEU A 382 15.70 33.92 2.16
CA LEU A 382 15.87 33.20 3.41
C LEU A 382 15.79 31.68 3.17
N THR A 383 16.82 30.94 3.57
CA THR A 383 16.84 29.48 3.50
C THR A 383 16.64 28.84 4.87
N GLY A 384 16.07 27.63 4.88
CA GLY A 384 15.89 26.83 6.09
C GLY A 384 17.15 26.07 6.50
N GLN A 385 17.06 25.40 7.64
CA GLN A 385 18.04 24.41 8.07
C GLN A 385 17.96 23.17 7.16
N LEU A 386 19.11 22.57 6.85
CA LEU A 386 19.16 21.29 6.14
C LEU A 386 18.93 20.13 7.10
N ASP A 387 18.51 19.00 6.54
CA ASP A 387 18.40 17.74 7.26
C ASP A 387 19.74 17.35 7.91
N ASP A 388 19.69 16.89 9.16
CA ASP A 388 20.88 16.54 9.95
C ASP A 388 21.51 15.21 9.55
N ILE A 389 20.85 14.46 8.65
CA ILE A 389 21.41 13.27 8.01
C ILE A 389 22.60 13.59 7.09
N LEU A 390 22.73 14.84 6.61
CA LEU A 390 23.86 15.26 5.78
C LEU A 390 25.16 15.27 6.61
N PRO A 391 26.30 14.83 6.01
CA PRO A 391 27.54 14.69 6.76
C PRO A 391 28.12 16.03 7.20
N ALA A 392 28.82 16.02 8.33
CA ALA A 392 29.65 17.14 8.74
C ALA A 392 30.93 17.19 7.88
N ILE A 393 31.21 18.34 7.27
CA ILE A 393 32.35 18.54 6.37
C ILE A 393 33.44 19.31 7.11
N VAL A 394 34.65 18.72 7.17
CA VAL A 394 35.84 19.35 7.75
C VAL A 394 36.90 19.51 6.67
N ILE A 395 37.35 20.74 6.47
CA ILE A 395 38.46 21.05 5.56
C ILE A 395 39.78 20.89 6.34
N GLU A 396 40.51 19.82 6.07
CA GLU A 396 41.82 19.52 6.69
C GLU A 396 42.96 20.26 5.99
N LYS A 397 42.83 20.52 4.69
CA LYS A 397 43.85 21.20 3.88
C LYS A 397 43.23 21.96 2.72
N LYS A 398 43.76 23.14 2.42
CA LYS A 398 43.35 23.96 1.28
C LYS A 398 44.46 24.93 0.87
N ILE A 399 44.88 24.87 -0.40
CA ILE A 399 45.84 25.80 -1.02
C ILE A 399 45.16 26.40 -2.26
N PRO A 400 44.33 27.45 -2.10
CA PRO A 400 43.39 27.91 -3.13
C PRO A 400 44.03 28.21 -4.50
N GLU A 401 45.24 28.75 -4.51
CA GLU A 401 45.94 29.21 -5.72
C GLU A 401 46.44 28.06 -6.59
N ARG A 402 46.52 26.85 -6.04
CA ARG A 402 47.03 25.65 -6.71
C ARG A 402 45.95 24.62 -6.99
N MET A 403 44.74 24.83 -6.48
CA MET A 403 43.60 23.94 -6.67
C MET A 403 42.83 24.29 -7.95
N GLU A 404 42.24 23.29 -8.58
CA GLU A 404 41.30 23.52 -9.67
C GLU A 404 40.03 24.22 -9.16
N LYS A 405 39.57 25.25 -9.86
CA LYS A 405 38.33 25.94 -9.49
C LYS A 405 37.12 25.00 -9.58
N GLY A 406 36.14 25.21 -8.72
CA GLY A 406 34.87 24.49 -8.72
C GLY A 406 34.42 24.12 -7.32
N MET A 407 33.40 23.29 -7.25
CA MET A 407 32.84 22.74 -6.02
C MET A 407 32.84 21.21 -6.08
N ASN A 408 32.61 20.56 -4.95
CA ASN A 408 32.71 19.10 -4.83
C ASN A 408 31.30 18.50 -4.77
N LEU A 409 30.92 17.78 -5.82
CA LEU A 409 29.71 16.95 -5.88
C LEU A 409 29.93 15.65 -5.12
N VAL A 410 28.91 15.24 -4.37
CA VAL A 410 28.89 14.03 -3.57
C VAL A 410 27.61 13.24 -3.88
N SER A 411 27.76 11.99 -4.32
CA SER A 411 26.63 11.05 -4.39
C SER A 411 26.41 10.39 -3.03
N PHE A 412 25.77 11.12 -2.13
CA PHE A 412 25.50 10.68 -0.76
C PHE A 412 24.18 9.93 -0.67
N ASN A 413 24.24 8.75 -0.08
CA ASN A 413 23.10 7.86 0.11
C ASN A 413 23.10 7.34 1.54
N THR A 414 21.92 7.08 2.07
CA THR A 414 21.69 6.35 3.31
C THR A 414 20.95 5.04 2.97
N LYS A 415 20.51 4.28 3.98
CA LYS A 415 19.69 3.08 3.74
C LYS A 415 18.40 3.36 2.99
N ASP A 416 17.74 4.48 3.32
CA ASP A 416 16.40 4.79 2.82
C ASP A 416 16.34 6.11 2.01
N ARG A 417 17.43 6.88 1.93
CA ARG A 417 17.45 8.20 1.30
C ARG A 417 18.62 8.38 0.35
N ALA A 418 18.36 8.94 -0.83
CA ALA A 418 19.39 9.45 -1.72
C ALA A 418 19.35 10.98 -1.70
N MET A 419 20.40 11.59 -1.15
CA MET A 419 20.53 13.04 -0.95
C MET A 419 21.88 13.55 -1.47
N PRO A 420 22.15 13.41 -2.78
CA PRO A 420 23.31 14.02 -3.41
C PRO A 420 23.39 15.52 -3.10
N PHE A 421 24.60 16.00 -2.86
CA PHE A 421 24.83 17.40 -2.51
C PHE A 421 26.15 17.92 -3.07
N VAL A 422 26.32 19.23 -3.07
CA VAL A 422 27.54 19.92 -3.50
C VAL A 422 28.02 20.82 -2.38
N PHE A 423 29.32 20.79 -2.10
CA PHE A 423 29.96 21.68 -1.13
C PHE A 423 31.14 22.44 -1.75
N ASP A 424 31.34 23.69 -1.32
CA ASP A 424 32.45 24.51 -1.79
C ASP A 424 33.78 24.18 -1.09
N ILE A 425 34.86 24.85 -1.49
CA ILE A 425 36.21 24.62 -0.95
C ILE A 425 36.34 24.99 0.55
N ASN A 426 35.36 25.67 1.14
CA ASN A 426 35.31 25.97 2.57
C ASN A 426 34.45 25.00 3.36
N GLY A 427 33.88 23.98 2.71
CA GLY A 427 33.02 23.00 3.36
C GLY A 427 31.56 23.42 3.48
N ASN A 428 31.18 24.57 2.91
CA ASN A 428 29.79 25.01 2.94
C ASN A 428 28.99 24.25 1.89
N ILE A 429 27.87 23.62 2.27
CA ILE A 429 26.93 22.98 1.32
C ILE A 429 26.21 24.08 0.53
N ARG A 430 26.25 23.98 -0.80
CA ARG A 430 25.73 24.98 -1.76
C ARG A 430 24.59 24.46 -2.62
N TYR A 431 24.36 23.15 -2.61
CA TYR A 431 23.28 22.51 -3.33
C TYR A 431 22.97 21.16 -2.68
N VAL A 432 21.70 20.79 -2.66
CA VAL A 432 21.20 19.47 -2.26
C VAL A 432 20.12 19.10 -3.25
N LEU A 433 20.09 17.85 -3.69
CA LEU A 433 19.00 17.28 -4.48
C LEU A 433 18.43 16.09 -3.70
N ASP A 434 17.29 16.31 -3.04
CA ASP A 434 16.58 15.27 -2.30
C ASP A 434 15.61 14.53 -3.23
N ILE A 435 15.96 13.30 -3.57
CA ILE A 435 15.21 12.39 -4.45
C ILE A 435 14.63 11.21 -3.67
N SER A 436 14.68 11.27 -2.34
CA SER A 436 14.31 10.18 -1.42
C SER A 436 12.84 9.79 -1.50
N SER A 437 11.98 10.64 -2.06
CA SER A 437 10.57 10.32 -2.29
C SER A 437 10.36 9.14 -3.26
N THR A 438 11.37 8.87 -4.11
CA THR A 438 11.24 7.93 -5.22
C THR A 438 12.45 7.02 -5.36
N ILE A 439 13.64 7.52 -5.07
CA ILE A 439 14.90 6.81 -5.23
C ILE A 439 15.63 6.82 -3.89
N ASN A 440 15.86 5.64 -3.31
CA ASN A 440 16.57 5.49 -2.03
C ASN A 440 18.09 5.33 -2.21
N LYS A 441 18.55 4.96 -3.42
CA LYS A 441 19.97 4.85 -3.74
C LYS A 441 20.23 5.34 -5.17
N ALA A 442 21.07 6.36 -5.32
CA ALA A 442 21.43 6.92 -6.61
C ALA A 442 22.91 7.32 -6.72
N TYR A 443 23.47 7.09 -7.89
CA TYR A 443 24.65 7.78 -8.38
C TYR A 443 24.24 9.09 -9.03
N VAL A 444 25.01 10.15 -8.80
CA VAL A 444 24.81 11.44 -9.44
C VAL A 444 26.03 11.86 -10.24
N GLY A 445 25.76 12.30 -11.45
CA GLY A 445 26.69 13.01 -12.32
C GLY A 445 26.04 14.25 -12.92
N LYS A 446 26.77 14.93 -13.78
CA LYS A 446 26.30 16.11 -14.52
C LYS A 446 26.63 15.93 -16.00
N GLU A 447 25.66 16.13 -16.89
CA GLU A 447 25.81 16.16 -18.35
C GLU A 447 25.40 17.55 -18.84
N GLY A 448 26.37 18.40 -19.20
CA GLY A 448 26.07 19.81 -19.50
C GLY A 448 25.62 20.55 -18.24
N GLU A 449 24.46 21.19 -18.26
CA GLU A 449 23.84 21.87 -17.10
C GLU A 449 22.93 20.93 -16.28
N ASP A 450 22.61 19.75 -16.81
CA ASP A 450 21.61 18.85 -16.23
C ASP A 450 22.22 17.82 -15.28
N TRP A 451 21.49 17.51 -14.21
CA TRP A 451 21.82 16.44 -13.28
C TRP A 451 21.40 15.09 -13.84
N ILE A 452 22.33 14.15 -13.87
CA ILE A 452 22.04 12.76 -14.19
C ILE A 452 22.04 11.96 -12.91
N VAL A 453 20.88 11.39 -12.58
CA VAL A 453 20.65 10.59 -11.38
C VAL A 453 20.31 9.18 -11.82
N ALA A 454 21.13 8.20 -11.44
CA ALA A 454 21.00 6.83 -11.89
C ALA A 454 20.91 5.86 -10.72
N ASN A 455 20.02 4.86 -10.83
CA ASN A 455 20.03 3.66 -9.99
C ASN A 455 20.05 2.40 -10.88
N ASN A 456 19.77 1.23 -10.30
CA ASN A 456 19.72 -0.05 -11.01
C ASN A 456 18.49 -0.21 -11.92
N GLU A 457 17.47 0.64 -11.78
CA GLU A 457 16.17 0.51 -12.47
C GLU A 457 15.96 1.62 -13.52
N ALA A 458 16.55 2.81 -13.35
CA ALA A 458 16.39 3.96 -14.24
C ALA A 458 17.50 5.01 -14.11
N VAL A 459 17.57 5.84 -15.16
CA VAL A 459 18.33 7.08 -15.20
C VAL A 459 17.37 8.24 -15.41
N PHE A 460 17.45 9.22 -14.52
CA PHE A 460 16.72 10.47 -14.59
C PHE A 460 17.64 11.60 -14.98
N THR A 461 17.11 12.51 -15.77
CA THR A 461 17.72 13.81 -16.00
C THR A 461 16.88 14.84 -15.25
N PHE A 462 17.52 15.62 -14.38
CA PHE A 462 16.90 16.75 -13.68
C PHE A 462 17.56 18.06 -14.11
N ASP A 463 16.78 19.14 -14.17
CA ASP A 463 17.37 20.48 -14.23
C ASP A 463 17.99 20.88 -12.87
N ILE A 464 18.67 22.02 -12.85
CA ILE A 464 19.32 22.56 -11.66
C ILE A 464 18.36 22.96 -10.52
N LEU A 465 17.04 23.07 -10.80
CA LEU A 465 16.01 23.32 -9.79
C LEU A 465 15.38 22.02 -9.26
N GLY A 466 15.82 20.87 -9.77
CA GLY A 466 15.34 19.55 -9.38
C GLY A 466 14.04 19.13 -10.07
N LYS A 467 13.68 19.74 -11.19
CA LYS A 467 12.57 19.30 -12.06
C LYS A 467 13.02 18.13 -12.93
N VAL A 468 12.18 17.12 -13.09
CA VAL A 468 12.44 16.02 -14.03
C VAL A 468 12.30 16.50 -15.47
N LEU A 469 13.35 16.28 -16.26
CA LEU A 469 13.39 16.53 -17.70
C LEU A 469 13.09 15.26 -18.50
N SER A 470 13.65 14.12 -18.08
CA SER A 470 13.40 12.83 -18.74
C SER A 470 13.77 11.63 -17.87
N THR A 471 13.30 10.44 -18.26
CA THR A 471 13.69 9.15 -17.68
C THR A 471 14.05 8.18 -18.81
N ARG A 472 15.11 7.38 -18.61
CA ARG A 472 15.57 6.36 -19.56
C ARG A 472 16.03 5.09 -18.86
N GLU A 473 16.12 4.00 -19.61
CA GLU A 473 16.70 2.74 -19.12
C GLU A 473 18.18 2.89 -18.75
N PRO A 474 18.67 2.20 -17.70
CA PRO A 474 20.05 2.26 -17.26
C PRO A 474 20.96 1.49 -18.22
N LYS A 475 21.37 2.13 -19.33
CA LYS A 475 22.13 1.44 -20.40
C LYS A 475 23.64 1.27 -20.20
N TYR A 476 24.22 1.59 -19.04
CA TYR A 476 25.68 1.40 -18.83
C TYR A 476 26.16 1.54 -17.38
N TYR A 477 25.41 2.28 -16.56
CA TYR A 477 25.87 2.59 -15.22
C TYR A 477 25.92 1.32 -14.33
N ALA A 478 25.07 0.31 -14.60
CA ALA A 478 24.81 -0.85 -13.74
C ALA A 478 25.86 -1.95 -13.61
N GLU A 479 26.94 -1.87 -14.36
CA GLU A 479 27.92 -2.96 -14.45
C GLU A 479 29.19 -2.74 -13.61
N ASN A 480 29.35 -1.58 -12.97
CA ASN A 480 30.56 -1.32 -12.19
C ASN A 480 30.49 -2.07 -10.84
N GLU A 481 31.39 -3.04 -10.57
CA GLU A 481 31.37 -3.87 -9.34
C GLU A 481 31.33 -3.05 -8.03
N ASN A 482 31.82 -1.81 -8.07
CA ASN A 482 31.69 -0.82 -6.99
C ASN A 482 30.24 -0.54 -6.57
N TRP A 483 29.26 -0.83 -7.45
CA TRP A 483 27.81 -0.67 -7.19
C TRP A 483 27.26 -1.65 -6.15
N LYS A 484 27.80 -2.87 -6.13
CA LYS A 484 27.28 -3.99 -5.34
C LYS A 484 27.86 -4.03 -3.93
N ASN A 485 29.10 -3.60 -3.77
CA ASN A 485 29.87 -3.95 -2.58
C ASN A 485 29.94 -2.88 -1.49
N GLY A 486 29.39 -1.67 -1.68
CA GLY A 486 29.06 -0.70 -0.61
C GLY A 486 30.15 -0.27 0.39
N VAL A 487 31.36 -0.85 0.35
CA VAL A 487 32.26 -0.86 1.52
C VAL A 487 33.63 -0.25 1.21
N LEU A 488 34.06 -0.18 -0.05
CA LEU A 488 35.24 0.56 -0.47
C LEU A 488 35.04 1.10 -1.88
N PHE A 489 34.90 2.41 -1.99
CA PHE A 489 34.82 3.10 -3.27
C PHE A 489 36.04 4.00 -3.43
N ARG A 490 36.63 4.03 -4.62
CA ARG A 490 37.64 5.02 -5.00
C ARG A 490 37.33 5.56 -6.39
N GLU A 491 36.89 6.81 -6.47
CA GLU A 491 36.89 7.57 -7.71
C GLU A 491 38.19 8.35 -7.86
N VAL A 492 38.63 8.46 -9.09
CA VAL A 492 39.70 9.35 -9.49
C VAL A 492 39.20 10.20 -10.65
N GLN A 493 39.28 11.52 -10.50
CA GLN A 493 39.01 12.47 -11.56
C GLN A 493 40.28 13.24 -11.89
N TYR A 494 40.65 13.28 -13.17
CA TYR A 494 41.69 14.18 -13.66
C TYR A 494 41.15 15.61 -13.76
N LEU A 495 41.93 16.56 -13.25
CA LEU A 495 41.61 17.99 -13.19
C LEU A 495 42.60 18.74 -14.10
N PRO A 496 42.23 18.97 -15.38
CA PRO A 496 43.18 19.37 -16.41
C PRO A 496 43.65 20.82 -16.29
N LYS A 497 42.87 21.74 -15.71
CA LYS A 497 43.22 23.18 -15.69
C LYS A 497 44.44 23.45 -14.82
N MET A 498 44.61 22.69 -13.74
CA MET A 498 45.76 22.80 -12.83
C MET A 498 46.71 21.60 -12.89
N ASN A 499 46.46 20.65 -13.80
CA ASN A 499 47.15 19.35 -13.87
C ASN A 499 47.13 18.61 -12.51
N ASN A 500 45.95 18.55 -11.90
CA ASN A 500 45.72 17.90 -10.61
C ASN A 500 44.92 16.61 -10.80
N GLN A 501 44.81 15.85 -9.72
CA GLN A 501 43.96 14.67 -9.63
C GLN A 501 43.15 14.74 -8.34
N LEU A 502 41.84 14.64 -8.44
CA LEU A 502 40.96 14.45 -7.29
C LEU A 502 40.77 12.96 -7.05
N ALA A 503 41.21 12.49 -5.89
CA ALA A 503 40.87 11.18 -5.38
C ALA A 503 39.73 11.33 -4.38
N VAL A 504 38.62 10.65 -4.64
CA VAL A 504 37.51 10.53 -3.69
C VAL A 504 37.45 9.09 -3.26
N TYR A 505 37.42 8.84 -1.96
CA TYR A 505 37.23 7.50 -1.46
C TYR A 505 36.22 7.46 -0.33
N GLY A 506 35.34 6.47 -0.44
CA GLY A 506 34.39 6.07 0.58
C GLY A 506 35.02 5.02 1.50
N PHE A 507 34.86 5.24 2.79
CA PHE A 507 35.27 4.43 3.94
C PHE A 507 36.73 4.04 4.08
N SER A 508 37.35 4.63 5.11
CA SER A 508 38.58 4.18 5.76
C SER A 508 38.22 3.59 7.14
N ASP A 509 38.51 2.31 7.33
CA ASP A 509 38.43 1.55 8.58
C ASP A 509 39.46 2.00 9.64
N LYS A 510 40.38 2.90 9.27
CA LYS A 510 41.52 3.32 10.10
C LYS A 510 41.24 4.48 11.06
N VAL A 511 40.02 5.02 11.08
CA VAL A 511 39.66 6.21 11.90
C VAL A 511 38.50 5.89 12.84
N ILE A 512 38.48 6.53 14.02
CA ILE A 512 37.45 6.33 15.09
C ILE A 512 36.02 6.57 14.59
N TYR A 513 35.84 7.33 13.50
CA TYR A 513 34.56 7.65 12.89
C TYR A 513 34.54 7.30 11.39
N PRO A 514 33.43 6.73 10.89
CA PRO A 514 33.25 6.53 9.46
C PRO A 514 33.32 7.85 8.71
N SER A 515 34.15 7.90 7.66
CA SER A 515 34.29 9.11 6.86
C SER A 515 34.59 8.86 5.39
N GLY A 516 34.13 9.79 4.57
CA GLY A 516 34.54 9.94 3.17
C GLY A 516 35.61 11.01 3.06
N VAL A 517 36.51 10.87 2.08
CA VAL A 517 37.61 11.84 1.88
C VAL A 517 37.66 12.29 0.44
N PHE A 518 37.79 13.60 0.25
CA PHE A 518 38.14 14.24 -1.00
C PHE A 518 39.56 14.77 -0.86
N SER A 519 40.49 14.27 -1.68
CA SER A 519 41.89 14.69 -1.67
C SER A 519 42.32 15.09 -3.07
N GLU A 520 42.70 16.35 -3.25
CA GLU A 520 43.26 16.86 -4.51
C GLU A 520 44.78 16.86 -4.42
N LEU A 521 45.42 16.17 -5.37
CA LEU A 521 46.86 16.03 -5.47
C LEU A 521 47.33 16.72 -6.73
N GLY A 522 48.35 17.58 -6.63
CA GLY A 522 49.03 18.08 -7.82
C GLY A 522 49.91 16.98 -8.42
N ILE A 523 49.68 16.62 -9.68
CA ILE A 523 50.36 15.46 -10.29
C ILE A 523 51.87 15.67 -10.34
N ASP A 524 52.31 16.85 -10.77
CA ASP A 524 53.74 17.18 -10.88
C ASP A 524 54.39 17.33 -9.50
N SER A 525 53.72 18.07 -8.61
CA SER A 525 54.27 18.38 -7.29
C SER A 525 54.19 17.21 -6.30
N LYS A 526 53.32 16.23 -6.56
CA LYS A 526 52.92 15.15 -5.64
C LYS A 526 52.44 15.65 -4.27
N GLN A 527 52.13 16.94 -4.15
CA GLN A 527 51.63 17.54 -2.91
C GLN A 527 50.11 17.48 -2.88
N GLU A 528 49.57 17.16 -1.71
CA GLU A 528 48.15 17.34 -1.43
C GLU A 528 47.84 18.84 -1.33
N LEU A 529 46.89 19.31 -2.12
CA LEU A 529 46.51 20.72 -2.26
C LEU A 529 45.18 21.00 -1.57
N PHE A 530 44.30 20.01 -1.53
CA PHE A 530 43.01 20.06 -0.87
C PHE A 530 42.75 18.75 -0.15
N LYS A 531 42.17 18.84 1.04
CA LYS A 531 41.64 17.69 1.74
C LYS A 531 40.40 18.07 2.53
N ALA A 532 39.29 17.42 2.21
CA ALA A 532 38.05 17.50 2.96
C ALA A 532 37.66 16.11 3.47
N ARG A 533 37.20 16.06 4.71
CA ARG A 533 36.67 14.85 5.34
C ARG A 533 35.20 15.04 5.69
N LEU A 534 34.39 14.08 5.28
CA LEU A 534 32.96 14.04 5.51
C LEU A 534 32.69 12.99 6.58
N TYR A 535 32.16 13.39 7.73
CA TYR A 535 31.85 12.49 8.85
C TYR A 535 30.38 12.08 8.83
N PHE A 536 30.13 10.79 9.06
CA PHE A 536 28.78 10.20 9.13
C PHE A 536 28.47 9.72 10.54
N ASP A 537 27.19 9.39 10.80
CA ASP A 537 26.79 8.72 12.04
C ASP A 537 27.49 7.35 12.16
N LYS A 538 28.08 7.12 13.33
CA LYS A 538 28.83 5.92 13.69
C LYS A 538 27.93 4.69 13.85
N ASN A 539 26.68 4.87 14.27
CA ASN A 539 25.80 3.76 14.64
C ASN A 539 25.22 3.02 13.43
N ASN A 540 25.14 3.67 12.27
CA ASN A 540 24.55 3.13 11.04
C ASN A 540 25.57 3.16 9.89
N PHE A 541 26.76 2.63 10.16
CA PHE A 541 27.90 2.61 9.23
C PHE A 541 27.58 2.00 7.87
N GLU A 542 26.92 0.84 7.84
CA GLU A 542 26.57 0.14 6.59
C GLU A 542 25.50 0.87 5.78
N GLU A 543 24.80 1.82 6.42
CA GLU A 543 23.64 2.49 5.85
C GLU A 543 24.06 3.77 5.10
N ASN A 544 25.02 4.53 5.62
CA ASN A 544 25.51 5.77 4.99
C ASN A 544 26.62 5.46 4.00
N ASN A 545 26.54 5.94 2.75
CA ASN A 545 27.51 5.62 1.71
C ASN A 545 27.74 6.79 0.73
N ILE A 546 29.00 7.07 0.41
CA ILE A 546 29.39 7.90 -0.74
C ILE A 546 29.66 6.96 -1.92
N LEU A 547 28.83 7.04 -2.95
CA LEU A 547 28.96 6.21 -4.15
C LEU A 547 29.83 6.85 -5.23
N SER A 548 30.03 8.17 -5.16
CA SER A 548 30.81 8.95 -6.12
C SER A 548 31.18 10.32 -5.56
N GLY A 549 32.22 10.92 -6.11
CA GLY A 549 32.50 12.33 -5.87
C GLY A 549 33.39 12.95 -6.94
N ARG A 550 33.07 14.19 -7.31
CA ARG A 550 33.70 14.91 -8.42
C ARG A 550 33.84 16.39 -8.13
N ARG A 551 34.90 17.02 -8.64
CA ARG A 551 34.99 18.48 -8.82
C ARG A 551 34.15 18.86 -10.03
N ILE A 552 33.22 19.79 -9.82
CA ILE A 552 32.30 20.29 -10.84
C ILE A 552 32.22 21.81 -10.82
N GLU A 553 31.70 22.38 -11.90
CA GLU A 553 31.11 23.72 -11.90
C GLU A 553 29.61 23.57 -11.59
N LEU A 554 29.12 24.27 -10.56
CA LEU A 554 27.77 24.06 -10.03
C LEU A 554 26.68 24.50 -11.01
N PHE A 555 26.79 25.72 -11.55
CA PHE A 555 25.95 26.24 -12.62
C PHE A 555 26.74 26.21 -13.91
#